data_AF-A0A832NPD1-F1
#
_entry.id   AF-A0A832NPD1-F1
#
_cell.length_a   1.000
_cell.length_b   1.000
_cell.length_c   1.000
_cell.angle_alpha   90.00
_cell.angle_beta   90.00
_cell.angle_gamma   90.00
#
_symmetry.space_group_name_H-M   'P 1'
#
loop_
_entity.id
_entity.type
_entity.pdbx_description
1 polymer ?
#
loop_
_entity_poly.entity_id
_entity_poly.type
_entity_poly.pdbx_seq_one_letter_code
_entity_poly.pdbx_strand_id
1 'polypeptide(L)'
;MKIGNKIIVVEIKDDELIERVKEGGDVAKETKAKYKYAIEHFNKLNNLQKEQRYYFTFLTPRDFDNFFGVLKRGDFSGFTSHLDTEVRNV
;
A
#
# COMPACT_ATOMS: atom_id res chain seq x y z
N MET A 1 -7.32 7.56 5.32
CA MET A 1 -7.06 8.99 5.68
C MET A 1 -7.38 9.88 4.48
N LYS A 2 -7.83 11.13 4.69
CA LYS A 2 -8.11 12.09 3.61
C LYS A 2 -7.27 13.36 3.75
N ILE A 3 -6.57 13.77 2.69
CA ILE A 3 -5.74 14.98 2.63
C ILE A 3 -6.05 15.70 1.30
N GLY A 4 -6.78 16.81 1.37
CA GLY A 4 -7.31 17.47 0.18
C GLY A 4 -8.23 16.54 -0.61
N ASN A 5 -7.92 16.32 -1.89
CA ASN A 5 -8.60 15.35 -2.75
C ASN A 5 -7.95 13.95 -2.74
N LYS A 6 -6.95 13.71 -1.89
CA LYS A 6 -6.25 12.43 -1.82
C LYS A 6 -6.86 11.57 -0.72
N ILE A 7 -7.21 10.33 -1.06
CA ILE A 7 -7.65 9.31 -0.10
C ILE A 7 -6.55 8.26 -0.01
N ILE A 8 -5.98 8.11 1.18
CA ILE A 8 -4.95 7.13 1.48
C ILE A 8 -5.60 5.96 2.21
N VAL A 9 -5.64 4.82 1.54
CA VAL A 9 -6.13 3.55 2.07
C VAL A 9 -4.93 2.77 2.55
N VAL A 10 -4.95 2.41 3.82
CA VAL A 10 -3.86 1.71 4.49
C VAL A 10 -4.42 0.43 5.06
N GLU A 11 -3.78 -0.69 4.78
CA GLU A 11 -4.02 -1.93 5.50
C GLU A 11 -2.78 -2.25 6.34
N ILE A 12 -2.97 -2.25 7.66
CA ILE A 12 -1.88 -2.47 8.61
C ILE A 12 -1.63 -3.97 8.75
N LYS A 13 -0.34 -4.35 8.74
CA LYS A 13 0.17 -5.71 8.90
C LYS A 13 1.31 -5.72 9.92
N ASP A 14 1.67 -6.90 10.39
CA ASP A 14 2.81 -7.09 11.27
C ASP A 14 4.10 -7.19 10.47
N ASP A 15 5.23 -6.78 11.07
CA ASP A 15 6.55 -6.81 10.44
C ASP A 15 6.95 -8.24 9.99
N GLU A 16 6.51 -9.27 10.72
CA GLU A 16 6.74 -10.68 10.39
C GLU A 16 6.21 -11.08 9.01
N LEU A 17 5.18 -10.39 8.50
CA LEU A 17 4.62 -10.69 7.18
C LEU A 17 5.62 -10.42 6.06
N ILE A 18 6.53 -9.47 6.22
CA ILE A 18 7.58 -9.18 5.24
C ILE A 18 8.45 -10.43 5.01
N GLU A 19 8.90 -11.05 6.09
CA GLU A 19 9.77 -12.23 6.01
C GLU A 19 9.00 -13.45 5.47
N ARG A 20 7.75 -13.66 5.92
CA ARG A 20 6.89 -14.73 5.38
C ARG A 20 6.62 -14.59 3.88
N VAL A 21 6.48 -13.35 3.38
CA VAL A 21 6.32 -13.10 1.93
C VAL A 21 7.59 -13.45 1.16
N LYS A 22 8.78 -13.15 1.72
CA LYS A 22 10.07 -13.51 1.12
C LYS A 22 10.31 -15.02 1.12
N GLU A 23 9.94 -15.72 2.19
CA GLU A 23 10.00 -17.18 2.28
C GLU A 23 9.10 -17.88 1.26
N GLY A 24 8.00 -17.22 0.85
CA GLY A 24 7.12 -17.68 -0.21
C GLY A 24 5.92 -18.48 0.30
N GLY A 25 5.56 -19.53 -0.43
CA GLY A 25 4.40 -20.36 -0.09
C GLY A 25 3.04 -19.65 -0.25
N ASP A 26 2.02 -20.19 0.40
CA ASP A 26 0.65 -19.73 0.19
C ASP A 26 0.38 -18.36 0.82
N VAL A 27 1.08 -18.02 1.90
CA VAL A 27 1.03 -16.68 2.51
C VAL A 27 1.48 -15.62 1.52
N ALA A 28 2.60 -15.86 0.82
CA ALA A 28 3.09 -14.94 -0.19
C ALA A 28 2.12 -14.82 -1.37
N LYS A 29 1.55 -15.93 -1.85
CA LYS A 29 0.56 -15.91 -2.95
C LYS A 29 -0.69 -15.12 -2.57
N GLU A 30 -1.25 -15.36 -1.39
CA GLU A 30 -2.46 -14.67 -0.91
C GLU A 30 -2.19 -13.17 -0.75
N THR A 31 -1.06 -12.79 -0.14
CA THR A 31 -0.70 -11.39 0.08
C THR A 31 -0.49 -10.66 -1.25
N LYS A 32 0.21 -11.29 -2.21
CA LYS A 32 0.40 -10.76 -3.56
C LYS A 32 -0.92 -10.60 -4.31
N ALA A 33 -1.82 -11.57 -4.22
CA ALA A 33 -3.14 -11.49 -4.82
C ALA A 33 -3.96 -10.33 -4.23
N LYS A 34 -3.99 -10.19 -2.90
CA LYS A 34 -4.65 -9.06 -2.22
C LYS A 34 -4.09 -7.71 -2.67
N TYR A 35 -2.76 -7.58 -2.72
CA TYR A 35 -2.10 -6.37 -3.20
C TYR A 35 -2.55 -6.03 -4.63
N LYS A 36 -2.45 -7.01 -5.54
CA LYS A 36 -2.84 -6.85 -6.95
C LYS A 36 -4.28 -6.38 -7.08
N TYR A 37 -5.23 -7.06 -6.44
CA TYR A 37 -6.65 -6.70 -6.53
C TYR A 37 -6.95 -5.34 -5.91
N ALA A 38 -6.30 -4.96 -4.81
CA ALA A 38 -6.47 -3.63 -4.22
C ALA A 38 -5.97 -2.53 -5.17
N ILE A 39 -4.78 -2.70 -5.76
CA ILE A 39 -4.23 -1.76 -6.75
C ILE A 39 -5.13 -1.65 -7.97
N GLU A 40 -5.58 -2.77 -8.54
CA GLU A 40 -6.51 -2.79 -9.68
C GLU A 40 -7.82 -2.08 -9.35
N HIS A 41 -8.38 -2.33 -8.16
CA HIS A 41 -9.61 -1.70 -7.70
C HIS A 41 -9.47 -0.17 -7.61
N PHE A 42 -8.46 0.34 -6.92
CA PHE A 42 -8.29 1.78 -6.74
C PHE A 42 -7.87 2.48 -8.03
N ASN A 43 -7.12 1.83 -8.91
CA ASN A 43 -6.84 2.34 -10.24
C ASN A 43 -8.11 2.46 -11.08
N LYS A 44 -8.99 1.44 -11.04
CA LYS A 44 -10.30 1.51 -11.70
C LYS A 44 -11.14 2.65 -11.13
N LEU A 45 -11.19 2.82 -9.81
CA LEU A 45 -11.94 3.89 -9.17
C LEU A 45 -11.39 5.28 -9.57
N ASN A 46 -10.07 5.45 -9.63
CA ASN A 46 -9.41 6.66 -10.09
C ASN A 46 -9.68 6.99 -11.58
N ASN A 47 -10.05 5.99 -12.39
CA ASN A 47 -10.42 6.18 -13.79
C ASN A 47 -11.92 6.50 -13.95
N LEU A 48 -12.76 6.03 -13.04
CA LEU A 48 -14.22 6.22 -13.09
C LEU A 48 -14.68 7.57 -12.54
N GLN A 49 -13.87 8.22 -11.70
CA GLN A 49 -14.17 9.55 -11.16
C GLN A 49 -12.90 10.40 -11.05
N LYS A 50 -13.06 11.73 -10.97
CA LYS A 50 -11.94 12.70 -10.90
C LYS A 50 -11.93 13.56 -9.63
N GLU A 51 -12.93 13.41 -8.76
CA GLU A 51 -13.07 14.22 -7.54
C GLU A 51 -12.04 13.85 -6.47
N GLN A 52 -11.73 12.57 -6.35
CA GLN A 52 -10.81 12.04 -5.36
C GLN A 52 -9.76 11.15 -6.03
N ARG A 53 -8.54 11.16 -5.52
CA ARG A 53 -7.46 10.27 -5.95
C ARG A 53 -7.12 9.31 -4.83
N TYR A 54 -7.35 8.03 -5.07
CA TYR A 54 -7.12 6.95 -4.14
C TYR A 54 -5.70 6.39 -4.29
N TYR A 55 -5.08 6.13 -3.15
CA TYR A 55 -3.78 5.49 -3.01
C TYR A 55 -3.94 4.31 -2.05
N PHE A 56 -3.30 3.19 -2.36
CA PHE A 56 -3.30 2.01 -1.51
C PHE A 56 -1.86 1.61 -1.19
N THR A 57 -1.64 1.19 0.05
CA THR A 57 -0.37 0.65 0.54
C THR A 57 -0.63 -0.32 1.68
N PHE A 58 0.10 -1.42 1.74
CA PHE A 58 0.27 -2.12 2.99
C PHE A 58 1.23 -1.35 3.88
N LEU A 59 0.98 -1.34 5.18
CA LEU A 59 1.86 -0.67 6.13
C LEU A 59 2.17 -1.60 7.29
N THR A 60 3.45 -1.68 7.63
CA THR A 60 3.93 -2.39 8.82
C THR A 60 4.53 -1.40 9.81
N PRO A 61 4.63 -1.71 11.12
CA PRO A 61 5.29 -0.85 12.10
C PRO A 61 6.66 -0.32 11.64
N ARG A 62 7.43 -1.14 10.92
CA ARG A 62 8.72 -0.74 10.31
C ARG A 62 8.65 0.52 9.44
N ASP A 63 7.52 0.80 8.81
CA ASP A 63 7.35 1.94 7.88
C ASP A 63 6.63 3.15 8.49
N PHE A 64 6.21 3.09 9.76
CA PHE A 64 5.36 4.14 10.36
C PHE A 64 6.01 5.52 10.34
N ASP A 65 7.26 5.63 10.79
CA ASP A 65 7.95 6.93 10.86
C ASP A 65 8.06 7.59 9.48
N ASN A 66 8.45 6.81 8.47
CA ASN A 66 8.54 7.29 7.09
C ASN A 66 7.16 7.67 6.54
N PHE A 67 6.16 6.81 6.73
CA PHE A 67 4.79 7.04 6.27
C PHE A 67 4.16 8.30 6.89
N PHE A 68 4.31 8.50 8.20
CA PHE A 68 3.83 9.73 8.86
C PHE A 68 4.62 10.97 8.44
N GLY A 69 5.91 10.82 8.10
CA GLY A 69 6.69 11.88 7.45
C GLY A 69 6.13 12.28 6.08
N VAL A 70 5.79 11.30 5.25
CA VAL A 70 5.12 11.49 3.94
C VAL A 70 3.77 12.18 4.12
N LEU A 71 2.95 11.71 5.06
CA LEU A 71 1.64 12.30 5.37
C LEU A 71 1.74 13.79 5.73
N LYS A 72 2.72 14.15 6.58
CA LYS A 72 2.95 15.55 6.98
C LYS A 72 3.36 16.44 5.80
N ARG A 73 4.13 15.92 4.85
CA ARG A 73 4.52 16.65 3.63
C ARG A 73 3.38 16.78 2.62
N GLY A 74 2.38 15.89 2.67
CA GLY A 74 1.25 15.86 1.74
C GLY A 74 1.60 15.37 0.33
N ASP A 75 2.84 14.93 0.12
CA ASP A 75 3.32 14.35 -1.13
C ASP A 75 3.49 12.83 -0.99
N PHE A 76 2.49 12.10 -1.49
CA PHE A 76 2.46 10.63 -1.52
C PHE A 76 3.11 10.06 -2.78
N SER A 77 3.53 10.90 -3.72
CA SER A 77 4.17 10.42 -4.94
C SER A 77 5.51 9.78 -4.58
N GLY A 78 5.65 8.48 -4.85
CA GLY A 78 6.88 7.74 -4.57
C GLY A 78 6.95 7.02 -3.22
N PHE A 79 5.96 7.14 -2.32
CA PHE A 79 5.93 6.25 -1.15
C PHE A 79 5.67 4.80 -1.59
N THR A 80 6.53 3.90 -1.17
CA THR A 80 6.37 2.45 -1.29
C THR A 80 6.84 1.86 0.03
N SER A 81 5.99 1.10 0.71
CA SER A 81 6.38 0.43 1.96
C SER A 81 7.35 -0.73 1.68
N HIS A 82 8.00 -1.24 2.71
CA HIS A 82 8.82 -2.43 2.59
C HIS A 82 7.98 -3.63 2.13
N LEU A 83 6.80 -3.83 2.71
CA LEU A 83 5.92 -4.93 2.33
C LEU A 83 5.42 -4.79 0.89
N ASP A 84 5.05 -3.58 0.45
CA ASP A 84 4.67 -3.31 -0.94
C ASP A 84 5.80 -3.68 -1.91
N THR A 85 7.06 -3.39 -1.55
CA THR A 85 8.23 -3.74 -2.35
C THR A 85 8.34 -5.26 -2.56
N GLU A 86 8.08 -6.05 -1.53
CA GLU A 86 8.15 -7.52 -1.60
C GLU A 86 7.02 -8.14 -2.44
N VAL A 87 5.83 -7.51 -2.45
CA VAL A 87 4.67 -8.04 -3.18
C VAL A 87 4.52 -7.48 -4.60
N ARG A 88 5.19 -6.37 -4.93
CA ARG A 88 5.09 -5.69 -6.23
C ARG A 88 5.91 -6.35 -7.35
N ASN A 89 6.99 -7.07 -7.02
CA ASN A 89 8.01 -7.54 -7.96
C ASN A 89 7.84 -9.00 -8.43
N VAL A 90 6.63 -9.41 -8.84
CA VAL A 90 6.41 -10.75 -9.44
C VAL A 90 5.53 -10.68 -10.68
#